data_AF-A0A4D6NF16-F1
#
_entry.id   AF-A0A4D6NF16-F1
#
_cell.length_a   1.000
_cell.length_b   1.000
_cell.length_c   1.000
_cell.angle_alpha   90.00
_cell.angle_beta   90.00
_cell.angle_gamma   90.00
#
_symmetry.space_group_name_H-M   'P 1'
#
loop_
_entity.id
_entity.type
_entity.pdbx_description
1 polymer ?
#
loop_
_entity_poly.entity_id
_entity_poly.type
_entity_poly.pdbx_seq_one_letter_code
_entity_poly.pdbx_strand_id
1 'polypeptide(L)'
;MKAFAEYQSRALVIGRHIGHELDKSSHVEELETEVSSLKVEKENLMSEVSNLRSQLSQALNDMKSWKNRCLETKEKGKKTLEEIAASKCVVEELKITNAELDKELWELRESVIEEHELGFKKALWQVALLFSVPANDQRFDVGKDVYQKSLVRLEDIPPCPEHAEDTPSREDHEGVDADGAEGRD
;
A
#
# COMPACT_ATOMS: atom_id res chain seq x y z
N MET A 1 18.95 71.80 89.10
CA MET A 1 19.49 70.64 88.36
C MET A 1 18.47 69.52 88.08
N LYS A 2 17.48 69.24 88.94
CA LYS A 2 16.48 68.15 88.72
C LYS A 2 15.70 68.20 87.40
N ALA A 3 15.16 69.36 87.02
CA ALA A 3 14.34 69.50 85.81
C ALA A 3 15.09 69.19 84.50
N PHE A 4 16.39 69.50 84.43
CA PHE A 4 17.22 69.22 83.27
C PHE A 4 17.50 67.70 83.12
N ALA A 5 17.76 67.02 84.23
CA ALA A 5 17.95 65.56 84.24
C ALA A 5 16.66 64.81 83.86
N GLU A 6 15.49 65.31 84.27
CA GLU A 6 14.19 64.76 83.85
C GLU A 6 13.94 64.97 82.35
N TYR A 7 14.25 66.18 81.84
CA TYR A 7 14.13 66.49 80.41
C TYR A 7 15.03 65.57 79.57
N GLN A 8 16.30 65.41 79.95
CA GLN A 8 17.22 64.50 79.26
C GLN A 8 16.74 63.04 79.31
N SER A 9 16.21 62.59 80.45
CA SER A 9 15.66 61.23 80.58
C SER A 9 14.45 61.01 79.66
N ARG A 10 13.53 61.97 79.58
CA ARG A 10 12.37 61.91 78.67
C ARG A 10 12.81 61.93 77.21
N ALA A 11 13.74 62.80 76.84
CA ALA A 11 14.27 62.89 75.48
C ALA A 11 14.92 61.57 75.04
N LEU A 12 15.67 60.91 75.93
CA LEU A 12 16.28 59.60 75.66
C LEU A 12 15.23 58.51 75.45
N VAL A 13 14.18 58.46 76.29
CA VAL A 13 13.08 57.49 76.15
C VAL A 13 12.34 57.69 74.83
N ILE A 14 12.03 58.95 74.49
CA ILE A 14 11.37 59.30 73.22
C ILE A 14 12.26 58.92 72.03
N GLY A 15 13.56 59.26 72.07
CA GLY A 15 14.50 58.91 71.01
C GLY A 15 14.62 57.40 70.77
N ARG A 16 14.66 56.60 71.86
CA ARG A 16 14.62 55.13 71.76
C ARG A 16 13.32 54.61 71.16
N HIS A 17 12.19 55.19 71.56
CA HIS A 17 10.89 54.81 71.02
C HIS A 17 10.80 55.11 69.52
N ILE A 18 11.20 56.33 69.11
CA ILE A 18 11.24 56.72 67.69
C ILE A 18 12.17 55.81 66.90
N GLY A 19 13.37 55.52 67.40
CA GLY A 19 14.32 54.63 66.70
C GLY A 19 13.75 53.22 66.48
N HIS A 20 13.09 52.66 67.49
CA HIS A 20 12.43 51.35 67.37
C HIS A 20 11.23 51.36 66.42
N GLU A 21 10.43 52.43 66.39
CA GLU A 21 9.32 52.54 65.45
C GLU A 21 9.81 52.74 64.01
N LEU A 22 10.92 53.47 63.79
CA LEU A 22 11.55 53.59 62.47
C LEU A 22 12.11 52.24 61.98
N ASP A 23 12.79 51.49 62.84
CA ASP A 23 13.34 50.16 62.52
C ASP A 23 12.23 49.15 62.13
N LYS A 24 11.12 49.16 62.89
CA LYS A 24 9.92 48.41 62.53
C LYS A 24 9.35 48.84 61.19
N SER A 25 9.27 50.15 60.93
CA SER A 25 8.73 50.69 59.67
C SER A 25 9.54 50.18 58.48
N SER A 26 10.88 50.17 58.56
CA SER A 26 11.73 49.63 57.50
C SER A 26 11.52 48.13 57.27
N HIS A 27 11.36 47.34 58.34
CA HIS A 27 11.07 45.91 58.20
C HIS A 27 9.68 45.64 57.59
N VAL A 28 8.69 46.48 57.90
CA VAL A 28 7.36 46.39 57.27
C VAL A 28 7.45 46.68 55.78
N GLU A 29 8.20 47.71 55.36
CA GLU A 29 8.41 48.01 53.94
C GLU A 29 9.12 46.85 53.20
N GLU A 30 10.17 46.27 53.78
CA GLU A 30 10.85 45.09 53.21
C GLU A 30 9.89 43.91 53.02
N LEU A 31 9.12 43.57 54.06
CA LEU A 31 8.12 42.51 54.02
C LEU A 31 7.03 42.78 52.97
N GLU A 32 6.58 44.02 52.80
CA GLU A 32 5.60 44.39 51.77
C GLU A 32 6.13 44.15 50.35
N THR A 33 7.40 44.44 50.10
CA THR A 33 8.03 44.16 48.80
C THR A 33 8.17 42.67 48.54
N GLU A 34 8.56 41.88 49.55
CA GLU A 34 8.69 40.43 49.44
C GLU A 34 7.33 39.76 49.20
N VAL A 35 6.29 40.18 49.94
CA VAL A 35 4.91 39.73 49.73
C VAL A 35 4.43 40.06 48.31
N SER A 36 4.75 41.24 47.79
CA SER A 36 4.40 41.64 46.43
C SER A 36 5.12 40.78 45.38
N SER A 37 6.40 40.49 45.57
CA SER A 37 7.18 39.60 44.69
C SER A 37 6.62 38.16 44.70
N LEU A 38 6.40 37.60 45.90
CA LEU A 38 5.84 36.25 46.07
C LEU A 38 4.44 36.13 45.45
N LYS A 39 3.64 37.20 45.49
CA LYS A 39 2.32 37.21 44.86
C LYS A 39 2.42 37.08 43.33
N VAL A 40 3.35 37.78 42.70
CA VAL A 40 3.60 37.67 41.25
C VAL A 40 4.12 36.28 40.89
N GLU A 41 5.07 35.74 41.66
CA GLU A 41 5.58 34.38 41.44
C GLU A 41 4.47 33.33 41.55
N LYS A 42 3.59 33.45 42.55
CA LYS A 42 2.43 32.58 42.71
C LYS A 42 1.49 32.64 41.50
N GLU A 43 1.21 33.83 40.97
CA GLU A 43 0.37 34.00 39.78
C GLU A 43 1.03 33.37 38.54
N ASN A 44 2.34 33.55 38.35
CA ASN A 44 3.11 32.92 37.28
C ASN A 44 3.07 31.39 37.38
N LEU A 45 3.38 30.82 38.55
CA LEU A 45 3.32 29.37 38.78
C LEU A 45 1.91 28.82 38.56
N MET A 46 0.87 29.56 38.96
CA MET A 46 -0.51 29.15 38.71
C MET A 46 -0.83 29.08 37.21
N SER A 47 -0.33 30.04 36.43
CA SER A 47 -0.48 30.03 34.97
C SER A 47 0.27 28.86 34.31
N GLU A 48 1.48 28.56 34.79
CA GLU A 48 2.29 27.45 34.29
C GLU A 48 1.65 26.10 34.60
N VAL A 49 1.15 25.90 35.82
CA VAL A 49 0.39 24.69 36.20
C VAL A 49 -0.86 24.52 35.34
N SER A 50 -1.57 25.61 35.03
CA SER A 50 -2.72 25.57 34.13
C SER A 50 -2.33 25.13 32.72
N ASN A 51 -1.25 25.71 32.18
CA ASN A 51 -0.72 25.36 30.87
C ASN A 51 -0.28 23.89 30.80
N LEU A 52 0.48 23.42 31.80
CA LEU A 52 0.94 22.02 31.89
C LEU A 52 -0.24 21.05 31.99
N ARG A 53 -1.30 21.40 32.73
CA ARG A 53 -2.53 20.59 32.77
C ARG A 53 -3.21 20.49 31.41
N SER A 54 -3.27 21.60 30.67
CA SER A 54 -3.83 21.62 29.31
C SER A 54 -3.00 20.75 28.36
N GLN A 55 -1.68 20.89 28.37
CA GLN A 55 -0.78 20.07 27.56
C GLN A 55 -0.88 18.58 27.89
N LEU A 56 -0.95 18.23 29.18
CA LEU A 56 -1.13 16.84 29.60
C LEU A 56 -2.46 16.26 29.11
N SER A 57 -3.54 17.04 29.20
CA SER A 57 -4.85 16.63 28.69
C SER A 57 -4.82 16.41 27.17
N GLN A 58 -4.17 17.31 26.44
CA GLN A 58 -4.00 17.19 24.98
C GLN A 58 -3.18 15.94 24.62
N ALA A 59 -2.04 15.73 25.25
CA ALA A 59 -1.18 14.57 25.02
C ALA A 59 -1.90 13.24 25.31
N LEU A 60 -2.74 13.19 26.34
CA LEU A 60 -3.56 12.01 26.62
C LEU A 60 -4.60 11.74 25.53
N ASN A 61 -5.22 12.78 24.98
CA ASN A 61 -6.17 12.64 23.88
C ASN A 61 -5.48 12.19 22.60
N ASP A 62 -4.33 12.78 22.29
CA ASP A 62 -3.52 12.41 21.13
C ASP A 62 -3.07 10.95 21.24
N MET A 63 -2.57 10.52 22.41
CA MET A 63 -2.20 9.12 22.66
C MET A 63 -3.38 8.17 22.43
N LYS A 64 -4.58 8.51 22.91
CA LYS A 64 -5.80 7.70 22.66
C LYS A 64 -6.14 7.64 21.17
N SER A 65 -6.06 8.76 20.47
CA SER A 65 -6.29 8.85 19.02
C SER A 65 -5.28 7.99 18.23
N TRP A 66 -3.99 8.10 18.55
CA TRP A 66 -2.92 7.30 17.94
C TRP A 66 -3.12 5.81 18.20
N LYS A 67 -3.49 5.42 19.42
CA LYS A 67 -3.80 4.02 19.76
C LYS A 67 -4.95 3.48 18.92
N ASN A 68 -6.03 4.24 18.77
CA ASN A 68 -7.19 3.83 17.97
C ASN A 68 -6.82 3.69 16.49
N ARG A 69 -6.08 4.65 15.92
CA ARG A 69 -5.60 4.56 14.53
C ARG A 69 -4.70 3.36 14.29
N CYS A 70 -3.81 3.05 15.24
CA CYS A 70 -2.96 1.87 15.15
C CYS A 70 -3.78 0.56 15.14
N LEU A 71 -4.78 0.45 16.02
CA LEU A 71 -5.69 -0.70 16.05
C LEU A 71 -6.49 -0.83 14.75
N GLU A 72 -7.04 0.27 14.25
CA GLU A 72 -7.81 0.28 13.00
C GLU A 72 -6.94 -0.13 11.80
N THR A 73 -5.72 0.38 11.72
CA THR A 73 -4.77 0.04 10.65
C THR A 73 -4.37 -1.43 10.71
N LYS A 74 -4.17 -1.97 11.92
CA LYS A 74 -3.90 -3.39 12.14
C LYS A 74 -5.07 -4.27 11.69
N GLU A 75 -6.31 -3.88 12.01
CA GLU A 75 -7.50 -4.62 11.58
C GLU A 75 -7.67 -4.58 10.06
N LYS A 76 -7.49 -3.42 9.44
CA LYS A 76 -7.49 -3.28 7.97
C LYS A 76 -6.43 -4.17 7.34
N GLY A 77 -5.20 -4.16 7.87
CA GLY A 77 -4.11 -5.01 7.40
C GLY A 77 -4.43 -6.51 7.51
N LYS A 78 -5.13 -6.94 8.56
CA LYS A 78 -5.59 -8.32 8.70
C LYS A 78 -6.61 -8.68 7.62
N LYS A 79 -7.61 -7.83 7.39
CA LYS A 79 -8.64 -8.04 6.35
C LYS A 79 -8.02 -8.14 4.95
N THR A 80 -7.12 -7.22 4.62
CA THR A 80 -6.41 -7.26 3.33
C THR A 80 -5.56 -8.52 3.18
N LEU A 81 -4.95 -9.01 4.25
CA LEU A 81 -4.18 -10.25 4.21
C LEU A 81 -5.06 -11.48 3.98
N GLU A 82 -6.24 -11.52 4.60
CA GLU A 82 -7.24 -12.58 4.37
C GLU A 82 -7.76 -12.54 2.92
N GLU A 83 -8.05 -11.35 2.37
CA GLU A 83 -8.45 -11.17 0.97
C GLU A 83 -7.36 -11.58 -0.03
N ILE A 84 -6.10 -11.22 0.24
CA ILE A 84 -4.95 -11.63 -0.57
C ILE A 84 -4.78 -13.16 -0.53
N ALA A 85 -4.92 -13.77 0.65
CA ALA A 85 -4.83 -15.22 0.79
C ALA A 85 -5.94 -15.93 0.00
N ALA A 86 -7.18 -15.46 0.09
CA ALA A 86 -8.31 -16.00 -0.67
C ALA A 86 -8.09 -15.85 -2.18
N SER A 87 -7.67 -14.68 -2.64
CA SER A 87 -7.40 -14.41 -4.05
C SER A 87 -6.27 -15.30 -4.59
N LYS A 88 -5.23 -15.53 -3.79
CA LYS A 88 -4.13 -16.43 -4.15
C LYS A 88 -4.61 -17.88 -4.33
N CYS A 89 -5.51 -18.37 -3.48
CA CYS A 89 -6.09 -19.71 -3.64
C CYS A 89 -6.85 -19.82 -4.97
N VAL A 90 -7.69 -18.83 -5.30
CA VAL A 90 -8.44 -18.82 -6.57
C VAL A 90 -7.51 -18.80 -7.77
N VAL A 91 -6.43 -18.00 -7.72
CA VAL A 91 -5.43 -17.98 -8.80
C VAL A 91 -4.76 -19.34 -8.98
N GLU A 92 -4.46 -20.05 -7.88
CA GLU A 92 -3.83 -21.36 -7.98
C GLU A 92 -4.80 -22.42 -8.51
N GLU A 93 -6.07 -22.39 -8.10
CA GLU A 93 -7.12 -23.22 -8.68
C GLU A 93 -7.27 -22.96 -10.18
N LEU A 94 -7.30 -21.70 -10.61
CA LEU A 94 -7.37 -21.33 -12.03
C LEU A 94 -6.15 -21.79 -12.84
N LYS A 95 -4.96 -21.79 -12.25
CA LYS A 95 -3.77 -22.34 -12.93
C LYS A 95 -3.88 -23.83 -13.16
N ILE A 96 -4.40 -24.57 -12.17
CA ILE A 96 -4.61 -26.02 -12.28
C ILE A 96 -5.61 -26.30 -13.40
N THR A 97 -6.77 -25.62 -13.39
CA THR A 97 -7.78 -25.82 -14.43
C THR A 97 -7.30 -25.41 -15.81
N ASN A 98 -6.49 -24.34 -15.92
CA ASN A 98 -5.91 -23.95 -17.20
C ASN A 98 -4.93 -25.00 -17.73
N ALA A 99 -4.09 -25.59 -16.85
CA ALA A 99 -3.19 -26.66 -17.24
C ALA A 99 -3.94 -27.94 -17.66
N GLU A 100 -5.06 -28.25 -17.01
CA GLU A 100 -5.95 -29.35 -17.40
C GLU A 100 -6.59 -29.10 -18.77
N LEU A 101 -7.11 -27.89 -19.02
CA LEU A 101 -7.67 -27.49 -20.30
C LEU A 101 -6.63 -27.51 -21.43
N ASP A 102 -5.40 -27.03 -21.18
CA ASP A 102 -4.31 -27.09 -22.17
C ASP A 102 -4.00 -28.54 -22.56
N LYS A 103 -4.03 -29.47 -21.60
CA LYS A 103 -3.86 -30.90 -21.85
C LYS A 103 -5.01 -31.48 -22.66
N GLU A 104 -6.26 -31.18 -22.31
CA GLU A 104 -7.43 -31.64 -23.05
C GLU A 104 -7.46 -31.09 -24.48
N LEU A 105 -7.10 -29.82 -24.68
CA LEU A 105 -6.98 -29.20 -26.00
C LEU A 105 -5.91 -29.88 -26.85
N TRP A 106 -4.78 -30.21 -26.25
CA TRP A 106 -3.71 -30.94 -26.94
C TRP A 106 -4.16 -32.34 -27.37
N GLU A 107 -4.76 -33.10 -26.46
CA GLU A 107 -5.28 -34.45 -26.73
C GLU A 107 -6.38 -34.42 -27.80
N LEU A 108 -7.30 -33.45 -27.74
CA LEU A 108 -8.33 -33.26 -28.74
C LEU A 108 -7.73 -32.93 -30.11
N ARG A 109 -6.76 -32.02 -30.15
CA ARG A 109 -6.07 -31.66 -31.39
C ARG A 109 -5.40 -32.87 -32.04
N GLU A 110 -4.71 -33.68 -31.23
CA GLU A 110 -4.05 -34.91 -31.70
C GLU A 110 -5.08 -35.89 -32.26
N SER A 111 -6.17 -36.15 -31.54
CA SER A 111 -7.25 -37.03 -31.98
C SER A 111 -7.90 -36.55 -33.29
N VAL A 112 -8.15 -35.25 -33.44
CA VAL A 112 -8.70 -34.68 -34.68
C VAL A 112 -7.74 -34.91 -35.84
N ILE A 113 -6.45 -34.64 -35.66
CA ILE A 113 -5.45 -34.85 -36.71
C ILE A 113 -5.41 -36.34 -37.10
N GLU A 114 -5.37 -37.25 -36.13
CA GLU A 114 -5.35 -38.70 -36.38
C GLU A 114 -6.57 -39.18 -37.14
N GLU A 115 -7.77 -38.74 -36.75
CA GLU A 115 -9.02 -39.10 -37.44
C GLU A 115 -9.06 -38.58 -38.87
N HIS A 116 -8.63 -37.33 -39.09
CA HIS A 116 -8.57 -36.74 -40.42
C HIS A 116 -7.54 -37.45 -41.31
N GLU A 117 -6.35 -37.76 -40.80
CA GLU A 117 -5.35 -38.53 -41.53
C GLU A 117 -5.86 -39.93 -41.90
N LEU A 118 -6.51 -40.62 -40.94
CA LEU A 118 -7.05 -41.94 -41.17
C LEU A 118 -8.20 -41.91 -42.18
N GLY A 119 -9.09 -40.93 -42.08
CA GLY A 119 -10.17 -40.69 -43.04
C GLY A 119 -9.64 -40.44 -44.44
N PHE A 120 -8.61 -39.60 -44.57
CA PHE A 120 -7.95 -39.31 -45.84
C PHE A 120 -7.27 -40.56 -46.44
N LYS A 121 -6.50 -41.32 -45.64
CA LYS A 121 -5.87 -42.58 -46.07
C LYS A 121 -6.92 -43.60 -46.55
N LYS A 122 -8.03 -43.74 -45.82
CA LYS A 122 -9.16 -44.60 -46.21
C LYS A 122 -9.75 -44.18 -47.55
N ALA A 123 -9.99 -42.88 -47.77
CA ALA A 123 -10.50 -42.36 -49.03
C ALA A 123 -9.53 -42.61 -50.19
N LEU A 124 -8.23 -42.41 -49.99
CA LEU A 124 -7.21 -42.72 -51.00
C LEU A 124 -7.22 -44.21 -51.38
N TRP A 125 -7.32 -45.12 -50.41
CA TRP A 125 -7.41 -46.55 -50.70
C TRP A 125 -8.68 -46.92 -51.47
N GLN A 126 -9.82 -46.30 -51.14
CA GLN A 126 -11.05 -46.49 -51.90
C GLN A 126 -10.90 -46.01 -53.34
N VAL A 127 -10.27 -44.85 -53.55
CA VAL A 127 -10.00 -44.30 -54.88
C VAL A 127 -9.06 -45.21 -55.68
N ALA A 128 -8.03 -45.75 -55.03
CA ALA A 128 -7.11 -46.69 -55.66
C ALA A 128 -7.80 -47.97 -56.11
N LEU A 129 -8.70 -48.51 -55.28
CA LEU A 129 -9.45 -49.71 -55.60
C LEU A 129 -10.48 -49.47 -56.71
N LEU A 130 -11.25 -48.38 -56.64
CA LEU A 130 -12.40 -48.14 -57.52
C LEU A 130 -12.00 -47.52 -58.87
N PHE A 131 -10.96 -46.69 -58.89
CA PHE A 131 -10.58 -45.89 -60.07
C PHE A 131 -9.16 -46.17 -60.57
N SER A 132 -8.43 -47.13 -59.97
CA SER A 132 -7.05 -47.48 -60.35
C SER A 132 -6.06 -46.30 -60.26
N VAL A 133 -6.33 -45.31 -59.41
CA VAL A 133 -5.41 -44.20 -59.15
C VAL A 133 -4.45 -44.59 -58.01
N PRO A 134 -3.13 -44.56 -58.18
CA PRO A 134 -2.19 -44.97 -57.13
C PRO A 134 -2.36 -44.18 -55.83
N ALA A 135 -2.37 -44.86 -54.67
CA ALA A 135 -2.48 -44.20 -53.35
C ALA A 135 -1.27 -43.29 -53.02
N ASN A 136 -0.14 -43.50 -53.70
CA ASN A 136 1.09 -42.70 -53.56
C ASN A 136 1.29 -41.75 -54.75
N ASP A 137 0.22 -41.38 -55.46
CA ASP A 137 0.32 -40.46 -56.59
C ASP A 137 0.71 -39.06 -56.10
N GLN A 138 1.85 -38.56 -56.58
CA GLN A 138 2.40 -37.24 -56.20
C GLN A 138 1.50 -36.07 -56.58
N ARG A 139 0.44 -36.30 -57.39
CA ARG A 139 -0.58 -35.28 -57.67
C ARG A 139 -1.50 -35.01 -56.47
N PHE A 140 -1.57 -35.91 -55.49
CA PHE A 140 -2.25 -35.65 -54.21
C PHE A 140 -1.31 -34.88 -53.28
N ASP A 141 -1.59 -33.60 -53.09
CA ASP A 141 -0.81 -32.71 -52.24
C ASP A 141 -1.76 -31.98 -51.29
N VAL A 142 -1.70 -32.33 -50.00
CA VAL A 142 -2.53 -31.72 -48.94
C VAL A 142 -2.17 -30.25 -48.69
N GLY A 143 -1.01 -29.78 -49.15
CA GLY A 143 -0.62 -28.38 -49.13
C GLY A 143 -1.27 -27.54 -50.24
N LYS A 144 -2.04 -28.17 -51.12
CA LYS A 144 -2.74 -27.52 -52.23
C LYS A 144 -4.24 -27.76 -52.16
N ASP A 145 -5.00 -26.79 -52.68
CA ASP A 145 -6.44 -26.87 -52.81
C ASP A 145 -6.89 -26.37 -54.20
N VAL A 146 -8.12 -26.68 -54.60
CA VAL A 146 -8.68 -26.35 -55.90
C VAL A 146 -9.28 -24.95 -55.86
N TYR A 147 -8.58 -23.99 -56.47
CA TYR A 147 -9.06 -22.62 -56.64
C TYR A 147 -9.18 -22.28 -58.13
N GLN A 148 -10.31 -21.72 -58.55
CA GLN A 148 -10.59 -21.39 -59.96
C GLN A 148 -10.29 -22.55 -60.93
N LYS A 149 -10.68 -23.77 -60.55
CA LYS A 149 -10.47 -25.02 -61.31
C LYS A 149 -8.99 -25.42 -61.50
N SER A 150 -8.08 -24.81 -60.76
CA SER A 150 -6.65 -25.14 -60.76
C SER A 150 -6.21 -25.54 -59.36
N LEU A 151 -5.23 -26.45 -59.26
CA LEU A 151 -4.65 -26.86 -57.98
C LEU A 151 -3.54 -25.86 -57.61
N VAL A 152 -3.75 -25.07 -56.56
CA VAL A 152 -2.84 -24.02 -56.09
C VAL A 152 -2.47 -24.24 -54.63
N ARG A 153 -1.39 -23.64 -54.14
CA ARG A 153 -1.02 -23.76 -52.74
C ARG A 153 -2.06 -23.08 -51.85
N LEU A 154 -2.30 -23.64 -50.67
CA LEU A 154 -3.23 -23.07 -49.69
C LEU A 154 -2.91 -21.61 -49.36
N GLU A 155 -1.63 -21.24 -49.28
CA GLU A 155 -1.19 -19.87 -48.96
C GLU A 155 -1.50 -18.86 -50.08
N ASP A 156 -1.68 -19.32 -51.32
CA ASP A 156 -1.93 -18.49 -52.49
C ASP A 156 -3.44 -18.25 -52.73
N ILE A 157 -4.29 -18.94 -51.96
CA ILE A 157 -5.75 -18.78 -52.03
C ILE A 157 -6.14 -17.58 -51.17
N PRO A 158 -6.80 -16.55 -51.73
CA PRO A 158 -7.26 -15.41 -50.94
C PRO A 158 -8.16 -15.89 -49.79
N PRO A 159 -7.99 -15.38 -48.57
CA PRO A 159 -8.90 -15.67 -47.47
C PRO A 159 -10.33 -15.39 -47.92
N CYS A 160 -11.21 -16.36 -47.71
CA CYS A 160 -12.60 -16.21 -48.10
C CYS A 160 -13.19 -15.01 -47.32
N PRO A 161 -13.81 -14.00 -47.97
CA PRO A 161 -14.27 -12.79 -47.30
C PRO A 161 -15.39 -13.00 -46.26
N GLU A 162 -15.92 -14.21 -46.09
CA GLU A 162 -16.89 -14.55 -45.03
C GLU A 162 -16.27 -14.83 -43.65
N HIS A 163 -14.94 -14.87 -43.52
CA HIS A 163 -14.27 -15.07 -42.22
C HIS A 163 -13.11 -14.07 -42.04
N ALA A 164 -13.45 -12.81 -41.78
CA ALA A 164 -12.48 -11.77 -41.43
C ALA A 164 -12.12 -11.74 -39.92
N GLU A 165 -12.63 -12.66 -39.11
CA GLU A 165 -12.39 -12.69 -37.66
C GLU A 165 -11.95 -14.08 -37.21
N ASP A 166 -10.71 -14.45 -37.52
CA ASP A 166 -9.97 -15.51 -36.80
C ASP A 166 -8.46 -15.41 -37.07
N THR A 167 -7.94 -14.18 -37.06
CA THR A 167 -6.50 -13.96 -36.84
C THR A 167 -6.25 -13.91 -35.35
N PRO A 168 -5.65 -14.95 -34.72
CA PRO A 168 -5.02 -14.77 -33.43
C PRO A 168 -3.80 -13.90 -33.66
N SER A 169 -3.87 -12.65 -33.22
CA SER A 169 -2.72 -11.76 -33.11
C SER A 169 -1.60 -12.51 -32.38
N ARG A 170 -0.52 -12.86 -33.09
CA ARG A 170 0.77 -13.10 -32.45
C ARG A 170 1.22 -11.73 -31.94
N GLU A 171 0.93 -11.47 -30.67
CA GLU A 171 1.71 -10.50 -29.93
C GLU A 171 3.09 -11.14 -29.73
N ASP A 172 4.02 -10.74 -30.59
CA ASP A 172 5.45 -10.90 -30.33
C ASP A 172 5.77 -10.07 -29.08
N HIS A 173 5.86 -10.72 -27.93
CA HIS A 173 6.63 -10.19 -26.81
C HIS A 173 7.99 -10.87 -26.79
N GLU A 174 8.93 -10.24 -27.49
CA GLU A 174 10.36 -10.35 -27.20
C GLU A 174 10.58 -10.21 -25.69
N GLY A 175 11.29 -11.18 -25.13
CA GLY A 175 11.91 -11.03 -23.84
C GLY A 175 12.91 -9.88 -23.87
N VAL A 176 12.79 -8.97 -22.92
CA VAL A 176 13.91 -8.17 -22.45
C VAL A 176 14.17 -8.60 -21.02
N ASP A 177 15.27 -9.33 -20.87
CA ASP A 177 15.93 -9.58 -19.60
C ASP A 177 16.20 -8.25 -18.89
N ALA A 178 15.87 -8.18 -17.60
CA ALA A 178 16.45 -7.21 -16.68
C ALA A 178 16.77 -7.93 -15.38
N ASP A 179 17.89 -8.67 -15.40
CA ASP A 179 18.65 -9.00 -14.20
C ASP A 179 19.55 -7.80 -13.84
N GLY A 180 19.57 -7.48 -12.54
CA GLY A 180 20.69 -6.84 -11.84
C GLY A 180 21.01 -5.36 -12.08
N ALA A 181 20.69 -4.52 -11.09
CA ALA A 181 21.65 -3.50 -10.62
C ALA A 181 21.39 -3.12 -9.15
N GLU A 182 22.33 -3.51 -8.29
CA GLU A 182 22.59 -2.91 -6.99
C GLU A 182 22.80 -1.39 -7.08
N GLY A 183 22.38 -0.66 -6.03
CA GLY A 183 23.23 0.39 -5.45
C GLY A 183 22.59 1.76 -5.20
N ARG A 184 22.59 2.14 -3.90
CA ARG A 184 22.70 3.50 -3.30
C ARG A 184 21.52 4.46 -3.58
N ASP A 185 20.95 5.18 -2.61
CA ASP A 185 21.47 5.85 -1.39
C ASP A 185 20.56 5.64 -0.16
#